data_AF-A0A4R5B019-F1
#
_entry.id   AF-A0A4R5B019-F1
#
_cell.length_a   1.000
_cell.length_b   1.000
_cell.length_c   1.000
_cell.angle_alpha   90.00
_cell.angle_beta   90.00
_cell.angle_gamma   90.00
#
_symmetry.space_group_name_H-M   'P 1'
#
loop_
_entity.id
_entity.type
_entity.pdbx_description
1 polymer ?
#
loop_
_entity_poly.entity_id
_entity_poly.type
_entity_poly.pdbx_seq_one_letter_code
_entity_poly.pdbx_strand_id
1 'polypeptide(L)'
;MTKKELAELLKYSSPREIYVITHYNVLKQVFCPFRVTVLQEIGVLKRGQIVLVQEIKVTLELKTVYIIDNDAYYYYHFNIMM
;
A
#
# COMPACT_ATOMS: atom_id res chain seq x y z
N MET A 1 -5.38 17.51 12.23
CA MET A 1 -6.02 17.57 10.90
C MET A 1 -7.50 17.24 11.07
N THR A 2 -8.40 18.08 10.58
CA THR A 2 -9.84 17.83 10.61
C THR A 2 -10.24 16.83 9.52
N LYS A 3 -11.43 16.21 9.64
CA LYS A 3 -11.96 15.33 8.58
C LYS A 3 -12.08 16.04 7.23
N LYS A 4 -12.38 17.35 7.23
CA LYS A 4 -12.48 18.16 6.01
C LYS A 4 -11.11 18.36 5.36
N GLU A 5 -10.10 18.71 6.14
CA GLU A 5 -8.72 18.85 5.65
C GLU A 5 -8.19 17.52 5.08
N LEU A 6 -8.50 16.40 5.74
CA LEU A 6 -8.16 15.07 5.24
C LEU A 6 -8.83 14.79 3.88
N ALA A 7 -10.13 15.05 3.77
CA ALA A 7 -10.85 14.83 2.53
C ALA A 7 -10.28 15.67 1.38
N GLU A 8 -9.93 16.94 1.62
CA GLU A 8 -9.28 17.79 0.61
C GLU A 8 -7.93 17.25 0.16
N LEU A 9 -7.10 16.74 1.08
CA LEU A 9 -5.81 16.11 0.75
C LEU A 9 -6.01 14.85 -0.10
N LEU A 10 -6.93 13.98 0.30
CA LEU A 10 -7.16 12.68 -0.34
C LEU A 10 -7.77 12.81 -1.75
N LYS A 11 -8.39 13.95 -2.12
CA LYS A 11 -8.86 14.19 -3.50
C LYS A 11 -7.76 14.08 -4.55
N TYR A 12 -6.51 14.33 -4.16
CA TYR A 12 -5.36 14.25 -5.05
C TYR A 12 -4.64 12.90 -4.96
N SER A 13 -5.08 12.00 -4.06
CA SER A 13 -4.52 10.66 -3.95
C SER A 13 -5.14 9.73 -5.01
N SER A 14 -4.29 8.96 -5.68
CA SER A 14 -4.74 7.89 -6.57
C SER A 14 -4.69 6.55 -5.84
N PRO A 15 -5.75 5.71 -5.91
CA PRO A 15 -5.71 4.36 -5.37
C PRO A 15 -4.98 3.37 -6.30
N ARG A 16 -4.54 3.83 -7.48
CA ARG A 16 -3.95 2.99 -8.55
C ARG A 16 -2.44 3.14 -8.66
N GLU A 17 -1.82 4.00 -7.86
CA GLU A 17 -0.38 4.22 -7.89
C GLU A 17 0.17 4.67 -6.55
N ILE A 18 1.45 4.38 -6.32
CA ILE A 18 2.22 4.88 -5.18
C ILE A 18 3.63 5.26 -5.63
N TYR A 19 4.16 6.31 -5.03
CA TYR A 19 5.56 6.69 -5.20
C TYR A 19 6.38 6.12 -4.06
N VAL A 20 7.44 5.38 -4.38
CA VAL A 20 8.33 4.75 -3.41
C VAL A 20 9.77 5.18 -3.65
N ILE A 21 10.54 5.31 -2.58
CA ILE A 21 11.99 5.52 -2.67
C ILE A 21 12.66 4.16 -2.63
N THR A 22 13.38 3.82 -3.70
CA THR A 22 14.15 2.58 -3.80
C THR A 22 15.39 2.62 -2.92
N HIS A 23 16.05 1.47 -2.72
CA HIS A 23 17.33 1.39 -2.02
C HIS A 23 18.47 2.15 -2.72
N TYR A 24 18.31 2.48 -4.00
CA TYR A 24 19.22 3.35 -4.76
C TYR A 24 18.89 4.84 -4.60
N ASN A 25 17.98 5.22 -3.68
CA ASN A 25 17.50 6.59 -3.48
C ASN A 25 16.82 7.20 -4.73
N VAL A 26 16.23 6.36 -5.57
CA VAL A 26 15.47 6.78 -6.76
C VAL A 26 13.98 6.74 -6.43
N LEU A 27 13.26 7.81 -6.76
CA LEU A 27 11.81 7.87 -6.72
C LEU A 27 11.22 7.05 -7.87
N LYS A 28 10.44 6.02 -7.56
CA LYS A 28 9.78 5.14 -8.54
C LYS A 28 8.27 5.20 -8.34
N GLN A 29 7.53 5.41 -9.43
CA GLN A 29 6.09 5.24 -9.46
C GLN A 29 5.77 3.77 -9.68
N VAL A 30 4.94 3.20 -8.82
CA VAL A 30 4.49 1.80 -8.88
C VAL A 30 2.98 1.82 -9.13
N PHE A 31 2.56 1.18 -10.22
CA PHE A 31 1.16 1.08 -10.61
C PHE A 31 0.53 -0.20 -10.07
N CYS A 32 -0.73 -0.12 -9.68
CA CYS A 32 -1.54 -1.30 -9.38
C CYS A 32 -2.02 -1.98 -10.67
N PRO A 33 -2.09 -3.32 -10.70
CA PRO A 33 -1.69 -4.19 -9.60
C PRO A 33 -0.17 -4.45 -9.55
N PHE A 34 0.40 -4.59 -8.35
CA PHE A 34 1.81 -4.94 -8.17
C PHE A 34 2.00 -6.07 -7.15
N ARG A 35 3.13 -6.77 -7.24
CA ARG A 35 3.45 -7.93 -6.40
C ARG A 35 4.18 -7.52 -5.14
N VAL A 36 3.82 -8.16 -4.03
CA VAL A 36 4.50 -8.00 -2.75
C VAL A 36 4.72 -9.35 -2.08
N THR A 37 5.78 -9.44 -1.28
CA THR A 37 6.07 -10.61 -0.43
C THR A 37 5.62 -10.34 0.99
N VAL A 38 4.87 -11.27 1.58
CA VAL A 38 4.41 -11.20 2.97
C VAL A 38 5.58 -11.43 3.94
N LEU A 39 5.86 -10.49 4.83
CA LEU A 39 7.01 -10.54 5.75
C LEU A 39 6.75 -11.38 7.01
N GLN A 40 5.50 -11.49 7.44
CA GLN A 40 5.05 -12.24 8.62
C GLN A 40 3.62 -12.77 8.41
N GLU A 41 3.21 -13.82 9.14
CA GLU A 41 1.82 -14.29 9.06
C GLU A 41 0.84 -13.22 9.55
N ILE A 42 -0.18 -12.93 8.75
CA ILE A 42 -1.22 -11.91 9.04
C ILE A 42 -2.56 -12.34 8.45
N GLY A 43 -3.59 -12.47 9.30
CA GLY A 43 -4.91 -12.95 8.85
C GLY A 43 -4.80 -14.30 8.15
N VAL A 44 -5.21 -14.35 6.89
CA VAL A 44 -5.15 -15.55 6.03
C VAL A 44 -3.84 -15.70 5.26
N LEU A 45 -2.97 -14.68 5.29
CA LEU A 45 -1.74 -14.64 4.50
C LEU A 45 -0.57 -15.26 5.27
N LYS A 46 0.24 -16.05 4.56
CA LYS A 46 1.40 -16.75 5.12
C LYS A 46 2.71 -16.06 4.81
N ARG A 47 3.65 -16.12 5.75
CA ARG A 47 5.01 -15.56 5.57
C ARG A 47 5.65 -16.14 4.31
N GLY A 48 6.23 -15.27 3.49
CA GLY A 48 6.86 -15.64 2.22
C GLY A 48 5.90 -15.78 1.04
N GLN A 49 4.58 -15.74 1.27
CA GLN A 49 3.60 -15.75 0.19
C GLN A 49 3.74 -14.49 -0.67
N ILE A 50 3.63 -14.66 -1.99
CA ILE A 50 3.54 -13.55 -2.94
C ILE A 50 2.07 -13.28 -3.22
N VAL A 51 1.65 -12.04 -3.03
CA VAL A 51 0.28 -11.60 -3.26
C VAL A 51 0.25 -10.36 -4.16
N LEU A 52 -0.91 -10.08 -4.73
CA LEU A 52 -1.11 -8.97 -5.64
C LEU A 52 -1.88 -7.86 -4.92
N VAL A 53 -1.30 -6.66 -4.85
CA VAL A 53 -2.00 -5.47 -4.35
C VAL A 53 -2.85 -4.91 -5.48
N GLN A 54 -4.17 -4.90 -5.33
CA GLN A 54 -5.10 -4.40 -6.35
C GLN A 54 -5.36 -2.89 -6.23
N GLU A 55 -5.35 -2.36 -5.01
CA GLU A 55 -5.53 -0.94 -4.71
C GLU A 55 -4.68 -0.51 -3.51
N ILE A 56 -4.37 0.77 -3.45
CA ILE A 56 -3.74 1.42 -2.30
C ILE A 56 -4.75 2.40 -1.71
N LYS A 57 -4.88 2.42 -0.37
CA LYS A 57 -5.72 3.39 0.34
C LYS A 57 -4.96 3.96 1.54
N VAL A 58 -5.59 4.91 2.22
CA VAL A 58 -5.03 5.58 3.40
C VAL A 58 -6.08 5.59 4.50
N THR A 59 -5.67 5.29 5.73
CA THR A 59 -6.56 5.39 6.90
C THR A 59 -6.78 6.85 7.30
N LEU A 60 -7.70 7.09 8.25
CA LEU A 60 -7.94 8.43 8.80
C LEU A 60 -6.71 9.01 9.51
N GLU A 61 -5.83 8.14 9.99
CA GLU A 61 -4.54 8.46 10.60
C GLU A 61 -3.40 8.55 9.56
N LEU A 62 -3.74 8.67 8.26
CA LEU A 62 -2.79 8.79 7.16
C LEU A 62 -1.80 7.61 7.03
N LYS A 63 -2.23 6.40 7.43
CA LYS A 63 -1.44 5.18 7.22
C LYS A 63 -1.82 4.50 5.90
N THR A 64 -0.83 4.19 5.08
CA THR A 64 -1.03 3.44 3.84
C THR A 64 -1.49 2.01 4.12
N VAL A 65 -2.51 1.57 3.40
CA VAL A 65 -3.00 0.19 3.40
C VAL A 65 -3.06 -0.35 1.97
N TYR A 66 -2.74 -1.62 1.83
CA TYR A 66 -2.86 -2.39 0.59
C TYR A 66 -4.16 -3.17 0.61
N ILE A 67 -4.89 -3.10 -0.49
CA ILE A 67 -6.07 -3.92 -0.73
C ILE A 67 -5.60 -5.17 -1.47
N ILE A 68 -5.75 -6.33 -0.82
CA ILE A 68 -5.39 -7.65 -1.32
C ILE A 68 -6.64 -8.53 -1.17
N ASP A 69 -7.20 -8.97 -2.29
CA ASP A 69 -8.42 -9.80 -2.36
C ASP A 69 -9.61 -9.21 -1.58
N ASN A 70 -9.81 -7.89 -1.73
CA ASN A 70 -10.81 -7.05 -1.04
C ASN A 70 -10.55 -6.78 0.46
N ASP A 71 -9.53 -7.38 1.06
CA ASP A 71 -9.13 -7.12 2.43
C ASP A 71 -8.05 -6.04 2.51
N ALA A 72 -8.12 -5.20 3.54
CA ALA A 72 -7.16 -4.12 3.78
C ALA A 72 -6.08 -4.56 4.77
N TYR A 73 -4.81 -4.43 4.38
CA TYR A 73 -3.66 -4.75 5.20
C TYR A 73 -2.70 -3.56 5.28
N TYR A 74 -2.09 -3.33 6.44
CA TYR A 74 -1.08 -2.28 6.55
C TYR A 74 0.17 -2.59 5.71
N TYR A 75 0.69 -1.57 5.02
CA TYR A 75 1.79 -1.74 4.06
C TYR A 75 3.06 -2.36 4.66
N TYR A 76 3.33 -2.09 5.95
CA TYR A 76 4.56 -2.52 6.63
C TYR A 76 4.66 -4.04 6.87
N HIS A 77 3.61 -4.80 6.57
CA HIS A 77 3.66 -6.26 6.58
C HIS A 77 4.22 -6.88 5.30
N PHE A 78 4.55 -6.05 4.31
CA PHE A 78 4.94 -6.51 2.98
C PHE A 78 6.23 -5.87 2.49
N ASN A 79 6.91 -6.56 1.60
CA ASN A 79 8.00 -6.01 0.80
C ASN A 79 7.59 -5.94 -0.67
N ILE A 80 7.76 -4.78 -1.31
CA ILE A 80 7.47 -4.62 -2.73
C ILE A 80 8.53 -5.35 -3.54
N MET A 81 8.09 -6.21 -4.46
CA MET A 81 8.98 -6.87 -5.41
C MET A 81 9.28 -5.88 -6.55
N MET A 82 10.46 -5.26 -6.53
CA MET A 82 10.89 -4.22 -7.48
C MET A 82 11.90 -4.69 -8.50
#